data_AF-A0AA94EIW8-F1
#
_entry.id   AF-A0AA94EIW8-F1
#
_cell.length_a   1.000
_cell.length_b   1.000
_cell.length_c   1.000
_cell.angle_alpha   90.00
_cell.angle_beta   90.00
_cell.angle_gamma   90.00
#
_symmetry.space_group_name_H-M   'P 1'
#
loop_
_entity.id
_entity.type
_entity.pdbx_description
1 polymer ?
#
loop_
_entity_poly.entity_id
_entity_poly.type
_entity_poly.pdbx_seq_one_letter_code
_entity_poly.pdbx_strand_id
1 'polypeptide(L)'
;MNRLTITQHKSKYSAGHYPTFAIDELPLEVWLPHHNPQAELHLVAAHSGLYSDQENELIWDRAYSTAPGWTTLLPLLVCSDDLDLSCSVIVTEQFSDETVIHWQRFGLLKDRITSENPEVDWFHSIPSVTFARAAFINVLDSFREIDGVKVDWD
;
A
#
# COMPACT_ATOMS: atom_id res chain seq x y z
N MET A 1 15.07 9.56 -7.31
CA MET A 1 13.75 9.42 -6.68
C MET A 1 12.90 8.59 -7.61
N ASN A 2 12.12 7.69 -7.05
CA ASN A 2 11.14 6.89 -7.75
C ASN A 2 9.90 7.72 -8.06
N ARG A 3 9.10 7.26 -9.02
CA ARG A 3 7.81 7.86 -9.36
C ARG A 3 6.69 6.98 -8.84
N LEU A 4 5.89 7.51 -7.91
CA LEU A 4 4.62 6.90 -7.54
C LEU A 4 3.57 7.30 -8.57
N THR A 5 2.79 6.34 -9.04
CA THR A 5 1.64 6.57 -9.94
C THR A 5 0.49 5.64 -9.56
N ILE A 6 -0.69 5.85 -10.16
CA ILE A 6 -1.83 4.93 -10.06
C ILE A 6 -1.94 4.21 -11.40
N THR A 7 -2.13 2.91 -11.38
CA THR A 7 -2.41 2.10 -12.57
C THR A 7 -3.56 1.13 -12.29
N GLN A 8 -4.07 0.48 -13.34
CA GLN A 8 -5.02 -0.62 -13.20
C GLN A 8 -4.26 -1.94 -13.14
N HIS A 9 -4.61 -2.81 -12.20
CA HIS A 9 -4.09 -4.15 -12.09
C HIS A 9 -5.23 -5.17 -11.94
N LYS A 10 -4.97 -6.40 -12.37
CA LYS A 10 -5.86 -7.53 -12.15
C LYS A 10 -5.03 -8.64 -11.51
N SER A 11 -5.35 -8.96 -10.25
CA SER A 11 -4.73 -10.09 -9.56
C SER A 11 -5.32 -11.40 -10.08
N LYS A 12 -4.67 -12.52 -9.73
CA LYS A 12 -5.13 -13.86 -10.08
C LYS A 12 -6.54 -14.16 -9.57
N TYR A 13 -6.90 -13.61 -8.41
CA TYR A 13 -8.14 -13.91 -7.69
C TYR A 13 -9.14 -12.75 -7.70
N SER A 14 -8.80 -11.60 -8.30
CA SER A 14 -9.73 -10.47 -8.43
C SER A 14 -10.73 -10.68 -9.57
N ALA A 15 -11.99 -10.26 -9.34
CA ALA A 15 -13.05 -10.34 -10.35
C ALA A 15 -12.78 -9.43 -11.56
N GLY A 16 -12.24 -8.24 -11.29
CA GLY A 16 -11.97 -7.21 -12.29
C GLY A 16 -10.59 -6.56 -12.13
N HIS A 17 -10.36 -5.53 -12.95
CA HIS A 17 -9.26 -4.61 -12.71
C HIS A 17 -9.63 -3.66 -11.57
N TYR A 18 -8.63 -3.27 -10.80
CA TYR A 18 -8.76 -2.30 -9.72
C TYR A 18 -7.57 -1.32 -9.76
N PRO A 19 -7.76 -0.09 -9.26
CA PRO A 19 -6.67 0.87 -9.15
C PRO A 19 -5.65 0.42 -8.10
N THR A 20 -4.37 0.49 -8.39
CA THR A 20 -3.28 0.19 -7.46
C THR A 20 -2.16 1.20 -7.60
N PHE A 21 -1.33 1.34 -6.57
CA PHE A 21 -0.10 2.10 -6.69
C PHE A 21 0.89 1.38 -7.59
N ALA A 22 1.71 2.16 -8.28
CA ALA A 22 2.84 1.69 -9.05
C ALA A 22 4.10 2.48 -8.70
N ILE A 23 5.22 1.78 -8.61
CA ILE A 23 6.56 2.34 -8.46
C ILE A 23 7.24 2.22 -9.81
N ASP A 24 7.63 3.36 -10.38
CA ASP A 24 8.31 3.42 -11.68
C ASP A 24 7.53 2.63 -12.76
N GLU A 25 6.21 2.86 -12.83
CA GLU A 25 5.25 2.24 -13.78
C GLU A 25 4.88 0.78 -13.49
N LEU A 26 5.55 0.10 -12.55
CA LEU A 26 5.21 -1.26 -12.17
C LEU A 26 4.23 -1.28 -10.99
N PRO A 27 3.05 -1.93 -11.11
CA PRO A 27 2.11 -2.06 -9.99
C PRO A 27 2.79 -2.80 -8.83
N LEU A 28 2.42 -2.48 -7.59
CA LEU A 28 3.03 -3.07 -6.39
C LEU A 28 3.01 -4.59 -6.39
N GLU A 29 1.92 -5.18 -6.89
CA GLU A 29 1.73 -6.62 -7.06
C GLU A 29 2.75 -7.29 -8.00
N VAL A 30 3.44 -6.51 -8.82
CA VAL A 30 4.49 -6.97 -9.74
C VAL A 30 5.87 -6.48 -9.28
N TRP A 31 5.96 -5.23 -8.84
CA TRP A 31 7.21 -4.60 -8.39
C TRP A 31 7.79 -5.33 -7.17
N LEU A 32 6.96 -5.70 -6.18
CA LEU A 32 7.42 -6.41 -4.99
C LEU A 32 7.96 -7.82 -5.32
N PRO A 33 7.23 -8.71 -6.04
CA PRO A 33 7.76 -10.00 -6.48
C PRO A 33 9.02 -9.94 -7.33
N HIS A 34 9.17 -8.89 -8.15
CA HIS A 34 10.36 -8.69 -8.97
C HIS A 34 11.64 -8.59 -8.11
N HIS A 35 11.55 -8.01 -6.91
CA HIS A 35 12.65 -7.89 -5.97
C HIS A 35 12.71 -9.00 -4.92
N ASN A 36 11.56 -9.57 -4.56
CA ASN A 36 11.48 -10.74 -3.68
C ASN A 36 10.31 -11.66 -4.10
N PRO A 37 10.58 -12.83 -4.70
CA PRO A 37 9.53 -13.78 -5.08
C PRO A 37 8.61 -14.22 -3.92
N GLN A 38 9.06 -14.14 -2.66
CA GLN A 38 8.20 -14.43 -1.49
C GLN A 38 7.06 -13.41 -1.29
N ALA A 39 7.14 -12.24 -1.94
CA ALA A 39 6.07 -11.26 -1.95
C ALA A 39 4.97 -11.57 -2.98
N GLU A 40 5.10 -12.63 -3.80
CA GLU A 40 4.07 -13.06 -4.74
C GLU A 40 2.94 -13.81 -4.04
N LEU A 41 2.10 -13.07 -3.33
CA LEU A 41 1.00 -13.60 -2.51
C LEU A 41 -0.38 -13.44 -3.16
N HIS A 42 -0.42 -12.94 -4.41
CA HIS A 42 -1.66 -12.65 -5.17
C HIS A 42 -2.66 -11.74 -4.42
N LEU A 43 -2.14 -10.89 -3.53
CA LEU A 43 -2.89 -9.87 -2.80
C LEU A 43 -3.39 -8.76 -3.73
N VAL A 44 -4.35 -7.98 -3.26
CA VAL A 44 -4.94 -6.82 -3.94
C VAL A 44 -4.60 -5.52 -3.22
N ALA A 45 -4.75 -4.38 -3.87
CA ALA A 45 -4.43 -3.09 -3.27
C ALA A 45 -5.37 -2.77 -2.10
N ALA A 46 -4.77 -2.48 -0.94
CA ALA A 46 -5.52 -2.16 0.28
C ALA A 46 -6.32 -0.84 0.15
N HIS A 47 -5.92 0.02 -0.79
CA HIS A 47 -6.54 1.33 -1.06
C HIS A 47 -7.71 1.26 -2.06
N SER A 48 -8.07 0.06 -2.54
CA SER A 48 -9.16 -0.14 -3.52
C SER A 48 -10.49 -0.54 -2.87
N GLY A 49 -10.65 -0.26 -1.57
CA GLY A 49 -11.82 -0.58 -0.79
C GLY A 49 -11.70 -1.90 -0.02
N LEU A 50 -11.76 -1.80 1.30
CA LEU A 50 -12.01 -2.88 2.25
C LEU A 50 -13.50 -2.93 2.62
N TYR A 51 -13.95 -4.03 3.23
CA TYR A 51 -15.35 -4.14 3.70
C TYR A 51 -15.68 -3.22 4.87
N SER A 52 -14.67 -2.84 5.66
CA SER A 52 -14.84 -1.98 6.83
C SER A 52 -14.46 -0.53 6.52
N ASP A 53 -15.41 0.39 6.66
CA ASP A 53 -15.16 1.83 6.56
C ASP A 53 -14.05 2.29 7.52
N GLN A 54 -14.02 1.71 8.73
CA GLN A 54 -12.99 2.02 9.73
C GLN A 54 -11.59 1.59 9.29
N GLU A 55 -11.48 0.45 8.60
CA GLU A 55 -10.18 -0.01 8.09
C GLU A 55 -9.74 0.78 6.86
N ASN A 56 -10.68 1.15 5.98
CA ASN A 56 -10.44 2.10 4.89
C ASN A 56 -9.92 3.44 5.41
N GLU A 57 -10.57 4.02 6.42
CA GLU A 57 -10.14 5.26 7.07
C GLU A 57 -8.74 5.13 7.66
N LEU A 58 -8.43 4.01 8.31
CA LEU A 58 -7.11 3.74 8.88
C LEU A 58 -6.00 3.67 7.81
N ILE A 59 -6.26 3.03 6.67
CA ILE A 59 -5.30 2.96 5.57
C ILE A 59 -4.99 4.36 5.05
N TRP A 60 -6.03 5.14 4.78
CA TRP A 60 -5.88 6.50 4.27
C TRP A 60 -5.20 7.41 5.30
N ASP A 61 -5.55 7.35 6.58
CA ASP A 61 -4.89 8.10 7.65
C ASP A 61 -3.37 7.81 7.70
N ARG A 62 -2.99 6.53 7.57
CA ARG A 62 -1.57 6.12 7.52
C ARG A 62 -0.88 6.56 6.23
N ALA A 63 -1.57 6.55 5.09
CA ALA A 63 -1.01 7.05 3.84
C ALA A 63 -0.69 8.56 3.94
N TYR A 64 -1.61 9.34 4.53
CA TYR A 64 -1.45 10.78 4.73
C TYR A 64 -0.58 11.17 5.92
N SER A 65 -0.16 10.22 6.76
CA SER A 65 0.78 10.41 7.88
C SER A 65 2.19 10.73 7.37
N THR A 66 2.35 11.97 6.91
CA THR A 66 3.53 12.46 6.18
C THR A 66 4.24 13.61 6.90
N ALA A 67 3.89 13.91 8.15
CA ALA A 67 4.55 14.96 8.93
C ALA A 67 6.08 14.71 8.97
N PRO A 68 6.93 15.74 8.80
CA PRO A 68 8.38 15.55 8.87
C PRO A 68 8.81 14.91 10.21
N GLY A 69 9.66 13.89 10.14
CA GLY A 69 10.14 13.13 11.29
C GLY A 69 9.21 12.00 11.76
N TRP A 70 8.04 11.81 11.13
CA TRP A 70 7.15 10.70 11.46
C TRP A 70 7.47 9.44 10.68
N THR A 71 7.35 8.32 11.39
CA THR A 71 7.38 6.96 10.84
C THR A 71 6.04 6.29 11.11
N THR A 72 5.50 5.60 10.12
CA THR A 72 4.25 4.83 10.22
C THR A 72 4.34 3.55 9.41
N LEU A 73 3.54 2.54 9.79
CA LEU A 73 3.36 1.35 8.97
C LEU A 73 2.14 1.53 8.09
N LEU A 74 2.33 1.53 6.78
CA LEU A 74 1.27 1.70 5.79
C LEU A 74 0.94 0.35 5.14
N PRO A 75 -0.30 -0.17 5.29
CA PRO A 75 -0.80 -1.28 4.47
C PRO A 75 -0.81 -0.92 2.99
N LEU A 76 -0.26 -1.80 2.17
CA LEU A 76 -0.20 -1.61 0.72
C LEU A 76 -1.06 -2.64 -0.01
N LEU A 77 -0.91 -3.92 0.35
CA LEU A 77 -1.64 -5.02 -0.26
C LEU A 77 -2.32 -5.88 0.81
N VAL A 78 -3.50 -6.42 0.50
CA VAL A 78 -4.37 -7.21 1.39
C VAL A 78 -4.90 -8.45 0.68
N CYS A 79 -5.29 -9.48 1.43
CA CYS A 79 -5.91 -10.68 0.87
C CYS A 79 -7.19 -10.34 0.08
N SER A 80 -7.34 -10.93 -1.10
CA SER A 80 -8.51 -10.75 -1.96
C SER A 80 -9.78 -11.41 -1.45
N ASP A 81 -9.65 -12.41 -0.57
CA ASP A 81 -10.79 -13.24 -0.14
C ASP A 81 -11.57 -12.57 1.00
N ASP A 82 -10.86 -12.00 1.97
CA ASP A 82 -11.47 -11.40 3.15
C ASP A 82 -11.59 -9.86 3.05
N LEU A 83 -10.74 -9.20 2.24
CA LEU A 83 -10.70 -7.74 2.08
C LEU A 83 -10.77 -6.98 3.42
N ASP A 84 -10.00 -7.45 4.40
CA ASP A 84 -9.83 -6.86 5.73
C ASP A 84 -8.37 -6.90 6.20
N LEU A 85 -8.03 -6.12 7.24
CA LEU A 85 -6.66 -6.04 7.77
C LEU A 85 -6.32 -7.15 8.77
N SER A 86 -7.19 -8.14 8.94
CA SER A 86 -6.98 -9.30 9.80
C SER A 86 -6.35 -10.49 9.07
N CYS A 87 -6.44 -10.49 7.73
CA CYS A 87 -5.81 -11.49 6.87
C CYS A 87 -4.35 -11.13 6.52
N SER A 88 -3.81 -11.70 5.43
CA SER A 88 -2.46 -11.40 4.95
C SER A 88 -2.36 -9.96 4.45
N VAL A 89 -1.47 -9.17 5.04
CA VAL A 89 -1.23 -7.77 4.67
C VAL A 89 0.26 -7.53 4.43
N ILE A 90 0.60 -7.01 3.24
CA ILE A 90 1.94 -6.44 3.01
C ILE A 90 1.90 -4.97 3.40
N VAL A 91 2.86 -4.56 4.24
CA VAL A 91 3.04 -3.20 4.71
C VAL A 91 4.37 -2.62 4.23
N THR A 92 4.47 -1.30 4.22
CA THR A 92 5.73 -0.57 4.17
C THR A 92 5.93 0.24 5.44
N GLU A 93 7.18 0.36 5.89
CA GLU A 93 7.57 1.41 6.84
C GLU A 93 7.75 2.72 6.07
N GLN A 94 6.84 3.66 6.28
CA GLN A 94 6.86 4.98 5.69
C GLN A 94 7.51 5.97 6.66
N PHE A 95 8.55 6.66 6.22
CA PHE A 95 9.17 7.79 6.91
C PHE A 95 9.08 9.03 6.05
N SER A 96 8.85 10.20 6.65
CA SER A 96 8.76 11.46 5.91
C SER A 96 9.75 12.48 6.43
N ASP A 97 10.47 13.14 5.53
CA ASP A 97 11.18 14.40 5.82
C ASP A 97 10.44 15.60 5.21
N GLU A 98 11.08 16.78 5.20
CA GLU A 98 10.46 18.01 4.70
C GLU A 98 10.06 17.92 3.22
N THR A 99 10.79 17.17 2.40
CA THR A 99 10.63 17.18 0.92
C THR A 99 10.51 15.79 0.29
N VAL A 100 10.77 14.73 1.05
CA VAL A 100 10.84 13.35 0.57
C VAL A 100 10.00 12.43 1.46
N ILE A 101 9.25 11.54 0.82
CA ILE A 101 8.63 10.37 1.46
C ILE A 101 9.50 9.17 1.16
N HIS A 102 9.81 8.39 2.19
CA HIS A 102 10.62 7.19 2.15
C HIS A 102 9.73 6.00 2.45
N TRP A 103 9.71 5.02 1.57
CA TRP A 103 9.28 3.66 1.92
C TRP A 103 10.55 2.87 2.19
N GLN A 104 10.87 2.71 3.47
CA GLN A 104 12.18 2.29 3.94
C GLN A 104 12.39 0.77 3.79
N ARG A 105 11.32 0.00 4.02
CA ARG A 105 11.30 -1.46 3.94
C ARG A 105 9.88 -1.96 3.81
N PHE A 106 9.75 -3.14 3.20
CA PHE A 106 8.47 -3.80 2.92
C PHE A 106 8.46 -5.15 3.63
N GLY A 107 7.30 -5.59 4.11
CA GLY A 107 7.20 -6.84 4.83
C GLY A 107 5.78 -7.37 4.97
N LEU A 108 5.69 -8.63 5.36
CA LEU A 108 4.43 -9.29 5.66
C LEU A 108 4.10 -9.08 7.15
N LEU A 109 2.96 -8.45 7.41
CA LEU A 109 2.46 -8.23 8.76
C LEU A 109 2.11 -9.58 9.43
N LYS A 110 2.56 -9.80 10.67
CA LYS A 110 2.27 -11.01 11.47
C LYS A 110 1.24 -10.78 12.56
N ASP A 111 1.12 -9.53 13.01
CA ASP A 111 0.17 -9.10 14.03
C ASP A 111 -0.94 -8.22 13.47
N ARG A 112 -1.83 -7.75 14.34
CA ARG A 112 -2.77 -6.69 13.97
C ARG A 112 -2.04 -5.38 13.74
N ILE A 113 -2.42 -4.70 12.67
CA ILE A 113 -1.86 -3.41 12.29
C ILE A 113 -2.02 -2.32 13.37
N THR A 114 -3.02 -2.48 14.26
CA THR A 114 -3.35 -1.60 15.38
C THR A 114 -2.64 -1.93 16.69
N SER A 115 -1.84 -3.00 16.74
CA SER A 115 -0.98 -3.30 17.90
C SER A 115 0.01 -2.16 18.14
N GLU A 116 0.45 -1.99 19.39
CA GLU A 116 1.42 -0.94 19.76
C GLU A 116 2.76 -1.10 19.01
N ASN A 117 3.23 -2.33 18.87
CA ASN A 117 4.44 -2.69 18.13
C ASN A 117 4.15 -3.94 17.29
N PRO A 118 3.50 -3.79 16.12
CA PRO A 118 3.12 -4.94 15.31
C PRO A 118 4.36 -5.63 14.73
N GLU A 119 4.43 -6.96 14.85
CA GLU A 119 5.48 -7.75 14.23
C GLU A 119 5.33 -7.77 12.71
N VAL A 120 6.44 -7.55 12.01
CA VAL A 120 6.53 -7.58 10.55
C VAL A 120 7.73 -8.42 10.14
N ASP A 121 7.50 -9.35 9.22
CA ASP A 121 8.52 -10.17 8.59
C ASP A 121 9.03 -9.44 7.34
N TRP A 122 10.21 -8.82 7.47
CA TRP A 122 10.74 -7.87 6.50
C TRP A 122 11.41 -8.56 5.32
N PHE A 123 11.09 -8.13 4.11
CA PHE A 123 11.71 -8.60 2.88
C PHE A 123 13.06 -7.91 2.65
N HIS A 124 14.15 -8.54 3.10
CA HIS A 124 15.49 -7.95 3.04
C HIS A 124 16.05 -7.69 1.63
N SER A 125 15.51 -8.34 0.59
CA SER A 125 15.95 -8.13 -0.80
C SER A 125 15.23 -6.99 -1.53
N ILE A 126 14.15 -6.44 -0.95
CA ILE A 126 13.41 -5.32 -1.55
C ILE A 126 14.09 -4.01 -1.18
N PRO A 127 14.52 -3.19 -2.16
CA PRO A 127 15.19 -1.92 -1.87
C PRO A 127 14.21 -0.90 -1.28
N SER A 128 14.74 0.06 -0.53
CA SER A 128 13.99 1.25 -0.18
C SER A 128 13.71 2.12 -1.41
N VAL A 129 12.62 2.87 -1.38
CA VAL A 129 12.22 3.80 -2.44
C VAL A 129 11.88 5.16 -1.87
N THR A 130 12.05 6.19 -2.70
CA THR A 130 11.88 7.59 -2.28
C THR A 130 11.05 8.36 -3.29
N PHE A 131 10.16 9.22 -2.79
CA PHE A 131 9.26 10.01 -3.62
C PHE A 131 9.35 11.49 -3.25
N ALA A 132 9.25 12.37 -4.24
CA ALA A 132 9.09 13.79 -3.96
C ALA A 132 7.75 14.00 -3.25
N ARG A 133 7.78 14.64 -2.07
CA ARG A 133 6.62 14.78 -1.18
C ARG A 133 5.39 15.36 -1.88
N ALA A 134 5.58 16.45 -2.65
CA ALA A 134 4.48 17.06 -3.40
C ALA A 134 3.88 16.09 -4.44
N ALA A 135 4.71 15.32 -5.14
CA ALA A 135 4.23 14.33 -6.11
C ALA A 135 3.52 13.15 -5.42
N PHE A 136 4.03 12.69 -4.29
CA PHE A 136 3.40 11.64 -3.48
C PHE A 136 2.00 12.04 -3.02
N ILE A 137 1.85 13.24 -2.43
CA ILE A 137 0.56 13.76 -1.94
C ILE A 137 -0.43 13.91 -3.10
N ASN A 138 -0.01 14.47 -4.24
CA ASN A 138 -0.87 14.58 -5.41
C ASN A 138 -1.41 13.22 -5.89
N VAL A 139 -0.59 12.17 -5.79
CA VAL A 139 -0.99 10.81 -6.16
C VAL A 139 -1.95 10.20 -5.13
N LEU A 140 -1.75 10.45 -3.83
CA LEU A 140 -2.72 10.05 -2.81
C LEU A 140 -4.09 10.71 -3.04
N ASP A 141 -4.11 12.02 -3.29
CA ASP A 141 -5.34 12.77 -3.55
C ASP A 141 -6.06 12.22 -4.79
N SER A 142 -5.31 11.98 -5.88
CA SER A 142 -5.86 11.40 -7.11
C SER A 142 -6.43 9.99 -6.89
N PHE A 143 -5.77 9.16 -6.08
CA PHE A 143 -6.27 7.81 -5.81
C PHE A 143 -7.53 7.90 -4.94
N ARG A 144 -7.52 8.73 -3.89
CA ARG A 144 -8.70 8.89 -3.03
C ARG A 144 -9.93 9.39 -3.80
N GLU A 145 -9.75 10.23 -4.82
CA GLU A 145 -10.83 10.62 -5.73
C GLU A 145 -11.35 9.44 -6.56
N ILE A 146 -10.46 8.57 -7.06
CA ILE A 146 -10.83 7.36 -7.80
C ILE A 146 -11.57 6.36 -6.90
N ASP A 147 -11.09 6.13 -5.68
CA ASP A 147 -11.71 5.21 -4.70
C ASP A 147 -13.07 5.75 -4.21
N GLY A 148 -13.20 7.06 -4.05
CA GLY A 148 -14.46 7.73 -3.76
C GLY A 148 -15.53 7.59 -4.85
N VAL A 149 -15.16 7.15 -6.05
CA VAL A 149 -16.11 6.65 -7.05
C VAL A 149 -16.47 5.23 -6.65
N LYS A 150 -17.52 5.07 -5.84
CA LYS A 150 -18.14 3.77 -5.54
C LYS A 150 -18.25 2.95 -6.82
N VAL A 151 -17.39 1.94 -6.96
CA VAL A 151 -17.57 0.89 -7.95
C VAL A 151 -18.61 -0.04 -7.37
N ASP A 152 -19.83 0.04 -7.90
CA ASP A 152 -20.89 -0.93 -7.62
C ASP A 152 -20.37 -2.32 -8.04
N TRP A 153 -20.06 -3.16 -7.06
CA TRP A 153 -19.92 -4.59 -7.26
C TRP A 153 -21.33 -5.19 -7.22
N ASP A 154 -21.97 -5.28 -8.39
CA ASP A 154 -23.18 -6.08 -8.61
C ASP A 154 -22.96 -7.56 -8.25
#